data_AF-A0A0Q6FCN8-F1
#
_entry.id   AF-A0A0Q6FCN8-F1
#
_cell.length_a   1.000
_cell.length_b   1.000
_cell.length_c   1.000
_cell.angle_alpha   90.00
_cell.angle_beta   90.00
_cell.angle_gamma   90.00
#
_symmetry.space_group_name_H-M   'P 1'
#
loop_
_entity.id
_entity.type
_entity.pdbx_description
1 polymer ?
#
loop_
_entity_poly.entity_id
_entity_poly.type
_entity_poly.pdbx_seq_one_letter_code
_entity_poly.pdbx_strand_id
1 'polypeptide(L)'
;MSTSVATPDATSPSTSRRGQLRALLRATHPRQALAIALVVGLLVALMGRPPREWLVSAAAVLVVQLALGLVDDLLDVAEDTQTQASGKPLASGAVVRGDATYALAVLLLLAVPLSLQNGIVAGLVLLATFVVGVVHDRWLHRTPLSFVGWAVTFALLTAFVSYGGWGREAEGSAPVTQFAVLAAVLGVLVHFLVALPDLVTDNRGTVRHLPLRIALRTGAPKLFVATVVLTVGVLAAMVWTALTAGIAR
;
A
#
# COMPACT_ATOMS: atom_id res chain seq x y z
N MET A 1 -2.12 -64.04 -14.21
CA MET A 1 -2.01 -62.73 -14.88
C MET A 1 -3.14 -61.86 -14.36
N SER A 2 -2.89 -61.01 -13.36
CA SER A 2 -3.82 -59.96 -12.93
C SER A 2 -3.01 -58.74 -12.56
N THR A 3 -3.02 -57.75 -13.44
CA THR A 3 -2.44 -56.41 -13.24
C THR A 3 -3.36 -55.61 -12.34
N SER A 4 -2.92 -55.34 -11.11
CA SER A 4 -3.56 -54.34 -10.24
C SER A 4 -3.02 -52.96 -10.64
N VAL A 5 -3.86 -52.16 -11.29
CA VAL A 5 -3.59 -50.75 -11.56
C VAL A 5 -3.88 -49.99 -10.27
N ALA A 6 -2.82 -49.49 -9.62
CA ALA A 6 -2.96 -48.53 -8.54
C ALA A 6 -3.32 -47.15 -9.14
N THR A 7 -4.54 -46.67 -8.86
CA THR A 7 -4.93 -45.28 -9.07
C THR A 7 -4.31 -44.41 -7.98
N PRO A 8 -3.65 -43.27 -8.31
CA PRO A 8 -3.18 -42.34 -7.29
C PRO A 8 -4.36 -41.52 -6.77
N ASP A 9 -4.68 -41.70 -5.49
CA ASP A 9 -5.57 -40.80 -4.76
C ASP A 9 -4.89 -39.43 -4.61
N ALA A 10 -5.19 -38.52 -5.53
CA ALA A 10 -4.85 -37.11 -5.40
C ALA A 10 -5.93 -36.41 -4.56
N THR A 11 -5.98 -36.70 -3.25
CA THR A 11 -6.78 -35.89 -2.34
C THR A 11 -6.08 -34.56 -2.09
N SER A 12 -6.41 -33.54 -2.86
CA SER A 12 -6.05 -32.16 -2.54
C SER A 12 -6.66 -31.79 -1.18
N PRO A 13 -5.90 -31.22 -0.23
CA PRO A 13 -6.45 -30.88 1.08
C PRO A 13 -7.51 -29.78 0.91
N SER A 14 -8.78 -30.10 1.21
CA SER A 14 -9.86 -29.12 1.22
C SER A 14 -9.61 -28.12 2.36
N THR A 15 -9.05 -26.96 2.04
CA THR A 15 -8.93 -25.87 3.01
C THR A 15 -10.33 -25.42 3.42
N SER A 16 -10.60 -25.34 4.73
CA SER A 16 -11.90 -24.84 5.21
C SER A 16 -12.17 -23.43 4.68
N ARG A 17 -13.44 -23.03 4.48
CA ARG A 17 -13.80 -21.66 4.04
C ARG A 17 -13.14 -20.57 4.89
N ARG A 18 -12.97 -20.82 6.20
CA ARG A 18 -12.26 -19.93 7.12
C ARG A 18 -10.77 -19.81 6.79
N GLY A 19 -10.14 -20.91 6.36
CA GLY A 19 -8.76 -20.93 5.89
C GLY A 19 -8.59 -20.15 4.58
N GLN A 20 -9.50 -20.35 3.62
CA GLN A 20 -9.51 -19.62 2.35
C GLN A 20 -9.70 -18.11 2.55
N LEU A 21 -10.66 -17.70 3.40
CA LEU A 21 -10.87 -16.29 3.72
C LEU A 21 -9.63 -15.65 4.38
N ARG A 22 -8.99 -16.36 5.32
CA ARG A 22 -7.76 -15.89 5.97
C ARG A 22 -6.60 -15.77 4.97
N ALA A 23 -6.49 -16.71 4.03
CA ALA A 23 -5.47 -16.68 2.99
C ALA A 23 -5.70 -15.50 2.04
N LEU A 24 -6.94 -15.27 1.63
CA LEU A 24 -7.32 -14.12 0.80
C LEU A 24 -7.05 -12.78 1.53
N LEU A 25 -7.41 -12.68 2.81
CA LEU A 25 -7.12 -11.49 3.63
C LEU A 25 -5.62 -11.26 3.84
N ARG A 26 -4.78 -12.29 3.77
CA ARG A 26 -3.32 -12.10 3.82
C ARG A 26 -2.78 -11.53 2.50
N ALA A 27 -3.33 -11.98 1.37
CA ALA A 27 -2.97 -11.50 0.04
C ALA A 27 -3.31 -10.01 -0.20
N THR A 28 -4.15 -9.39 0.64
CA THR A 28 -4.46 -7.95 0.56
C THR A 28 -3.49 -7.07 1.36
N HIS A 29 -2.44 -7.64 1.98
CA HIS A 29 -1.44 -6.92 2.78
C HIS A 29 -2.06 -6.03 3.88
N PRO A 30 -2.92 -6.60 4.75
CA PRO A 30 -3.87 -5.85 5.58
C PRO A 30 -3.18 -4.98 6.63
N ARG A 31 -1.96 -5.33 7.05
CA ARG A 31 -1.20 -4.57 8.05
C ARG A 31 -0.77 -3.21 7.51
N GLN A 32 -0.23 -3.18 6.29
CA GLN A 32 0.17 -1.94 5.63
C GLN A 32 -1.07 -1.10 5.26
N ALA A 33 -2.10 -1.74 4.73
CA ALA A 33 -3.37 -1.07 4.40
C ALA A 33 -3.98 -0.40 5.64
N LEU A 34 -4.03 -1.11 6.77
CA LEU A 34 -4.53 -0.57 8.03
C LEU A 34 -3.66 0.56 8.57
N ALA A 35 -2.33 0.44 8.52
CA ALA A 35 -1.43 1.49 8.99
C ALA A 35 -1.64 2.80 8.23
N ILE A 36 -1.72 2.76 6.90
CA ILE A 36 -1.94 3.95 6.07
C ILE A 36 -3.35 4.52 6.32
N ALA A 37 -4.37 3.67 6.40
CA ALA A 37 -5.74 4.09 6.71
C ALA A 37 -5.87 4.79 8.06
N LEU A 38 -5.22 4.26 9.10
CA LEU A 38 -5.22 4.85 10.44
C LEU A 38 -4.49 6.21 10.47
N VAL A 39 -3.35 6.32 9.79
CA VAL A 39 -2.61 7.59 9.69
C VAL A 39 -3.46 8.64 8.97
N VAL A 40 -4.08 8.30 7.84
CA VAL A 40 -4.94 9.23 7.11
C VAL A 40 -6.18 9.62 7.92
N GLY A 41 -6.85 8.65 8.56
CA GLY A 41 -7.98 8.94 9.46
C GLY A 41 -7.57 9.86 10.61
N LEU A 42 -6.43 9.62 11.24
CA LEU A 42 -5.90 10.49 12.30
C LEU A 42 -5.61 11.89 11.79
N LEU A 43 -5.01 12.05 10.60
CA LEU A 43 -4.78 13.36 10.00
C LEU A 43 -6.10 14.13 9.78
N VAL A 44 -7.13 13.47 9.26
CA VAL A 44 -8.47 14.07 9.09
C VAL A 44 -9.07 14.46 10.45
N ALA A 45 -8.92 13.62 11.48
CA ALA A 45 -9.39 13.92 12.83
C ALA A 45 -8.66 15.13 13.45
N LEU A 46 -7.34 15.25 13.24
CA LEU A 46 -6.53 16.37 13.71
C LEU A 46 -6.87 17.71 13.04
N MET A 47 -7.54 17.69 11.89
CA MET A 47 -8.10 18.88 11.24
C MET A 47 -9.45 19.32 11.85
N GLY A 48 -9.87 18.75 12.99
CA GLY A 48 -11.12 19.09 13.65
C GLY A 48 -12.39 18.56 12.95
N ARG A 49 -12.23 17.66 11.96
CA ARG A 49 -13.36 17.12 11.21
C ARG A 49 -14.12 16.06 12.03
N PRO A 50 -15.45 15.97 11.89
CA PRO A 50 -16.29 15.11 12.73
C PRO A 50 -16.04 13.61 12.49
N PRO A 51 -16.42 12.71 13.43
CA PRO A 51 -16.16 11.27 13.34
C PRO A 51 -16.52 10.58 12.05
N ARG A 52 -17.68 10.91 11.48
CA ARG A 52 -18.12 10.36 10.19
C ARG A 52 -17.10 10.59 9.07
N GLU A 53 -16.39 11.71 9.09
CA GLU A 53 -15.46 12.12 8.04
C GLU A 53 -14.14 11.38 8.15
N TRP A 54 -13.52 11.35 9.33
CA TRP A 54 -12.28 10.58 9.47
C TRP A 54 -12.51 9.06 9.36
N LEU A 55 -13.67 8.55 9.78
CA LEU A 55 -14.04 7.14 9.57
C LEU A 55 -14.21 6.79 8.09
N VAL A 56 -14.90 7.63 7.31
CA VAL A 56 -15.09 7.35 5.88
C VAL A 56 -13.80 7.54 5.08
N SER A 57 -12.95 8.51 5.45
CA SER A 57 -11.62 8.66 4.85
C SER A 57 -10.75 7.44 5.13
N ALA A 58 -10.69 6.96 6.37
CA ALA A 58 -9.95 5.76 6.73
C ALA A 58 -10.47 4.52 6.00
N ALA A 59 -11.79 4.35 5.91
CA ALA A 59 -12.41 3.23 5.20
C ALA A 59 -12.11 3.26 3.69
N ALA A 60 -12.19 4.44 3.06
CA ALA A 60 -11.87 4.60 1.64
C ALA A 60 -10.41 4.22 1.35
N VAL A 61 -9.47 4.77 2.13
CA VAL A 61 -8.03 4.46 2.02
C VAL A 61 -7.76 2.99 2.27
N LEU A 62 -8.38 2.39 3.30
CA LEU A 62 -8.24 0.98 3.60
C LEU A 62 -8.64 0.12 2.40
N VAL A 63 -9.82 0.36 1.82
CA VAL A 63 -10.31 -0.43 0.68
C VAL A 63 -9.43 -0.27 -0.55
N VAL A 64 -8.97 0.95 -0.85
CA VAL A 64 -8.01 1.21 -1.94
C VAL A 64 -6.69 0.47 -1.72
N GLN A 65 -6.14 0.50 -0.50
CA GLN A 65 -4.89 -0.19 -0.19
C GLN A 65 -5.03 -1.73 -0.20
N LEU A 66 -6.17 -2.27 0.25
CA LEU A 66 -6.46 -3.70 0.15
C LEU A 66 -6.57 -4.16 -1.30
N ALA A 67 -7.20 -3.35 -2.16
CA ALA A 67 -7.27 -3.61 -3.60
C ALA A 67 -5.88 -3.60 -4.22
N LEU A 68 -5.06 -2.60 -3.87
CA LEU A 68 -3.68 -2.48 -4.36
C LEU A 68 -2.83 -3.69 -3.97
N GLY A 69 -2.84 -4.10 -2.69
CA GLY A 69 -2.09 -5.28 -2.23
C GLY A 69 -2.51 -6.57 -2.94
N LEU A 70 -3.79 -6.71 -3.28
CA LEU A 70 -4.27 -7.86 -4.04
C LEU A 70 -3.84 -7.82 -5.51
N VAL A 71 -3.73 -6.64 -6.11
CA VAL A 71 -3.18 -6.47 -7.46
C VAL A 71 -1.71 -6.82 -7.49
N ASP A 72 -0.93 -6.35 -6.51
CA ASP A 72 0.49 -6.68 -6.34
C ASP A 72 0.70 -8.20 -6.33
N ASP A 73 0.03 -8.90 -5.42
CA ASP A 73 0.10 -10.37 -5.33
C ASP A 73 -0.37 -11.06 -6.63
N LEU A 74 -1.37 -10.51 -7.35
CA LEU A 74 -1.86 -11.04 -8.63
C LEU A 74 -0.87 -10.84 -9.79
N LEU A 75 -0.10 -9.76 -9.77
CA LEU A 75 0.93 -9.47 -10.78
C LEU A 75 2.18 -10.32 -10.55
N ASP A 76 2.52 -10.59 -9.28
CA ASP A 76 3.75 -11.27 -8.90
C ASP A 76 3.62 -12.79 -8.79
N VAL A 77 2.42 -13.38 -8.96
CA VAL A 77 2.20 -14.84 -8.85
C VAL A 77 3.27 -15.67 -9.56
N ALA A 78 3.59 -15.33 -10.81
CA ALA A 78 4.55 -16.10 -11.61
C ALA A 78 5.97 -16.06 -11.03
N GLU A 79 6.36 -14.92 -10.46
CA GLU A 79 7.67 -14.72 -9.85
C GLU A 79 7.74 -15.33 -8.46
N ASP A 80 6.73 -15.08 -7.63
CA ASP A 80 6.62 -15.64 -6.29
C ASP A 80 6.59 -17.18 -6.31
N THR A 81 6.04 -17.76 -7.39
CA THR A 81 6.08 -19.22 -7.61
C THR A 81 7.50 -19.70 -7.96
N GLN A 82 8.22 -18.96 -8.80
CA GLN A 82 9.59 -19.32 -9.21
C GLN A 82 10.60 -19.18 -8.06
N THR A 83 10.44 -18.16 -7.22
CA THR A 83 11.34 -17.87 -6.09
C THR A 83 10.94 -18.61 -4.81
N GLN A 84 9.84 -19.36 -4.84
CA GLN A 84 9.25 -20.04 -3.67
C GLN A 84 9.01 -19.07 -2.51
N ALA A 85 8.46 -17.89 -2.83
CA ALA A 85 8.23 -16.83 -1.87
C ALA A 85 7.33 -17.31 -0.71
N SER A 86 7.84 -17.20 0.52
CA SER A 86 7.11 -17.64 1.71
C SER A 86 5.94 -16.69 2.01
N GLY A 87 4.81 -17.24 2.43
CA GLY A 87 3.68 -16.42 2.89
C GLY A 87 2.82 -15.80 1.78
N LYS A 88 3.07 -16.13 0.51
CA LYS A 88 2.29 -15.68 -0.66
C LYS A 88 1.16 -16.67 -0.99
N PRO A 89 -0.11 -16.37 -0.66
CA PRO A 89 -1.20 -17.34 -0.75
C PRO A 89 -1.58 -17.73 -2.18
N LEU A 90 -1.40 -16.81 -3.14
CA LEU A 90 -1.62 -17.07 -4.56
C LEU A 90 -0.53 -17.96 -5.15
N ALA A 91 0.74 -17.66 -4.89
CA ALA A 91 1.88 -18.43 -5.39
C ALA A 91 1.94 -19.86 -4.82
N SER A 92 1.52 -20.04 -3.56
CA SER A 92 1.41 -21.36 -2.94
C SER A 92 0.15 -22.16 -3.34
N GLY A 93 -0.73 -21.58 -4.17
CA GLY A 93 -2.00 -22.20 -4.57
C GLY A 93 -3.05 -22.28 -3.47
N ALA A 94 -2.83 -21.65 -2.30
CA ALA A 94 -3.78 -21.61 -1.19
C ALA A 94 -5.02 -20.75 -1.51
N VAL A 95 -4.90 -19.80 -2.44
CA VAL A 95 -5.99 -18.99 -2.99
C VAL A 95 -5.99 -19.16 -4.52
N VAL A 96 -7.14 -19.55 -5.08
CA VAL A 96 -7.30 -19.65 -6.53
C VAL A 96 -7.39 -18.25 -7.12
N ARG A 97 -6.75 -18.04 -8.28
CA ARG A 97 -6.71 -16.74 -8.96
C ARG A 97 -8.10 -16.15 -9.19
N GLY A 98 -9.10 -16.97 -9.50
CA GLY A 98 -10.49 -16.54 -9.69
C GLY A 98 -11.12 -15.89 -8.46
N ASP A 99 -10.84 -16.44 -7.26
CA ASP A 99 -11.34 -15.88 -6.00
C ASP A 99 -10.68 -14.53 -5.70
N ALA A 100 -9.38 -14.42 -5.96
CA ALA A 100 -8.64 -13.16 -5.83
C ALA A 100 -9.14 -12.10 -6.82
N THR A 101 -9.38 -12.44 -8.09
CA THR A 101 -9.92 -11.47 -9.05
C THR A 101 -11.36 -11.06 -8.71
N TYR A 102 -12.18 -11.97 -8.19
CA TYR A 102 -13.51 -11.64 -7.69
C TYR A 102 -13.44 -10.69 -6.48
N ALA A 103 -12.59 -10.99 -5.50
CA ALA A 103 -12.39 -10.12 -4.34
C ALA A 103 -11.86 -8.74 -4.72
N LEU A 104 -10.95 -8.67 -5.69
CA LEU A 104 -10.48 -7.41 -6.25
C LEU A 104 -11.63 -6.61 -6.87
N ALA A 105 -12.50 -7.26 -7.66
CA ALA A 105 -13.66 -6.58 -8.25
C ALA A 105 -14.59 -6.00 -7.17
N VAL A 106 -14.85 -6.75 -6.09
CA VAL A 106 -15.63 -6.27 -4.94
C VAL A 106 -14.95 -5.06 -4.29
N LEU A 107 -13.64 -5.14 -4.02
CA LEU A 107 -12.89 -4.04 -3.42
C LEU A 107 -12.94 -2.78 -4.29
N LEU A 108 -12.80 -2.91 -5.61
CA LEU A 108 -12.89 -1.78 -6.54
C LEU A 108 -14.30 -1.17 -6.59
N LEU A 109 -15.35 -2.01 -6.55
CA LEU A 109 -16.74 -1.56 -6.46
C LEU A 109 -17.02 -0.80 -5.16
N LEU A 110 -16.35 -1.13 -4.06
CA LEU A 110 -16.44 -0.39 -2.79
C LEU A 110 -15.54 0.86 -2.79
N ALA A 111 -14.36 0.79 -3.39
CA ALA A 111 -13.37 1.87 -3.40
C ALA A 111 -13.94 3.15 -4.00
N VAL A 112 -14.65 3.04 -5.13
CA VAL A 112 -15.21 4.18 -5.85
C VAL A 112 -16.21 4.99 -4.99
N PRO A 113 -17.33 4.42 -4.50
CA PRO A 113 -18.29 5.18 -3.71
C PRO A 113 -17.70 5.69 -2.40
N LEU A 114 -16.86 4.91 -1.71
CA LEU A 114 -16.19 5.37 -0.48
C LEU A 114 -15.25 6.55 -0.74
N SER A 115 -14.48 6.50 -1.83
CA SER A 115 -13.60 7.61 -2.22
C SER A 115 -14.41 8.86 -2.53
N LEU A 116 -15.48 8.73 -3.33
CA LEU A 116 -16.31 9.87 -3.73
C LEU A 116 -17.18 10.43 -2.60
N GLN A 117 -17.42 9.65 -1.53
CA GLN A 117 -18.07 10.15 -0.31
C GLN A 117 -17.21 11.18 0.44
N ASN A 118 -15.92 11.28 0.11
CA ASN A 118 -15.03 12.31 0.63
C ASN A 118 -15.03 13.59 -0.24
N GLY A 119 -15.86 13.67 -1.28
CA GLY A 119 -15.82 14.72 -2.31
C GLY A 119 -15.35 14.19 -3.65
N ILE A 120 -15.82 14.76 -4.76
CA ILE A 120 -15.44 14.28 -6.11
C ILE A 120 -13.93 14.44 -6.35
N VAL A 121 -13.38 15.62 -6.08
CA VAL A 121 -11.95 15.89 -6.30
C VAL A 121 -11.08 14.99 -5.41
N ALA A 122 -11.37 14.97 -4.11
CA ALA A 122 -10.67 14.10 -3.16
C ALA A 122 -10.77 12.62 -3.57
N GLY A 123 -11.97 12.15 -3.91
CA GLY A 123 -12.19 10.78 -4.34
C GLY A 123 -11.39 10.41 -5.58
N LEU A 124 -11.32 11.27 -6.59
CA LEU A 124 -10.49 11.05 -7.77
C LEU A 124 -8.99 11.03 -7.44
N VAL A 125 -8.53 11.91 -6.54
CA VAL A 125 -7.15 11.93 -6.05
C VAL A 125 -6.80 10.62 -5.34
N LEU A 126 -7.70 10.10 -4.50
CA LEU A 126 -7.50 8.82 -3.82
C LEU A 126 -7.50 7.65 -4.82
N LEU A 127 -8.40 7.64 -5.81
CA LEU A 127 -8.37 6.61 -6.86
C LEU A 127 -7.12 6.70 -7.74
N ALA A 128 -6.54 7.89 -7.91
CA ALA A 128 -5.26 8.04 -8.60
C ALA A 128 -4.11 7.37 -7.84
N THR A 129 -4.14 7.29 -6.51
CA THR A 129 -3.10 6.56 -5.75
C THR A 129 -3.09 5.07 -6.08
N PHE A 130 -4.26 4.48 -6.32
CA PHE A 130 -4.36 3.09 -6.79
C PHE A 130 -3.64 2.91 -8.13
N VAL A 131 -3.88 3.80 -9.10
CA VAL A 131 -3.23 3.75 -10.42
C VAL A 131 -1.71 3.92 -10.28
N VAL A 132 -1.26 4.86 -9.43
CA VAL A 132 0.16 5.06 -9.15
C VAL A 132 0.78 3.82 -8.51
N GLY A 133 0.09 3.16 -7.58
CA GLY A 133 0.51 1.91 -6.98
C GLY A 133 0.68 0.80 -8.02
N VAL A 134 -0.33 0.58 -8.87
CA VAL A 134 -0.24 -0.41 -9.95
C VAL A 134 0.93 -0.11 -10.91
N VAL A 135 1.17 1.17 -11.22
CA VAL A 135 2.33 1.59 -12.03
C VAL A 135 3.65 1.29 -11.30
N HIS A 136 3.70 1.54 -9.99
CA HIS A 136 4.85 1.24 -9.17
C HIS A 136 5.17 -0.25 -9.17
N ASP A 137 4.19 -1.08 -8.84
CA ASP A 137 4.33 -2.54 -8.75
C ASP A 137 4.64 -3.15 -10.11
N ARG A 138 4.13 -2.59 -11.21
CA ARG A 138 4.41 -3.16 -12.54
C ARG A 138 5.78 -2.78 -13.10
N TRP A 139 6.25 -1.56 -12.87
CA TRP A 139 7.41 -1.02 -13.60
C TRP A 139 8.49 -0.39 -12.73
N LEU A 140 8.14 0.28 -11.64
CA LEU A 140 9.09 1.10 -10.90
C LEU A 140 9.81 0.33 -9.80
N HIS A 141 9.13 -0.59 -9.12
CA HIS A 141 9.64 -1.21 -7.88
C HIS A 141 10.99 -1.90 -8.06
N ARG A 142 11.30 -2.43 -9.25
CA ARG A 142 12.60 -3.09 -9.56
C ARG A 142 13.71 -2.14 -9.99
N THR A 143 13.42 -0.86 -10.11
CA THR A 143 14.30 0.12 -10.77
C THR A 143 14.80 1.19 -9.78
N PRO A 144 15.81 1.99 -10.16
CA PRO A 144 16.21 3.17 -9.39
C PRO A 144 15.08 4.16 -9.12
N LEU A 145 14.02 4.13 -9.93
CA LEU A 145 12.86 5.00 -9.79
C LEU A 145 11.79 4.42 -8.85
N SER A 146 12.08 3.34 -8.14
CA SER A 146 11.20 2.72 -7.14
C SER A 146 10.67 3.71 -6.09
N PHE A 147 11.41 4.75 -5.74
CA PHE A 147 10.93 5.78 -4.80
C PHE A 147 9.80 6.67 -5.35
N VAL A 148 9.64 6.77 -6.68
CA VAL A 148 8.73 7.74 -7.32
C VAL A 148 7.27 7.44 -6.98
N GLY A 149 6.86 6.17 -7.08
CA GLY A 149 5.49 5.76 -6.74
C GLY A 149 5.13 6.13 -5.30
N TRP A 150 6.04 5.88 -4.37
CA TRP A 150 5.85 6.23 -2.96
C TRP A 150 5.77 7.73 -2.71
N ALA A 151 6.66 8.52 -3.33
CA ALA A 151 6.64 9.97 -3.22
C ALA A 151 5.32 10.56 -3.75
N VAL A 152 4.89 10.10 -4.92
CA VAL A 152 3.64 10.56 -5.55
C VAL A 152 2.43 10.15 -4.72
N THR A 153 2.36 8.90 -4.25
CA THR A 153 1.25 8.42 -3.41
C THR A 153 1.10 9.24 -2.13
N PHE A 154 2.18 9.52 -1.40
CA PHE A 154 2.09 10.32 -0.18
C PHE A 154 1.71 11.78 -0.43
N ALA A 155 2.18 12.37 -1.53
CA ALA A 155 1.74 13.72 -1.94
C ALA A 155 0.24 13.73 -2.27
N LEU A 156 -0.24 12.73 -3.02
CA LEU A 156 -1.65 12.58 -3.35
C LEU A 156 -2.53 12.33 -2.12
N LEU A 157 -2.07 11.54 -1.14
CA LEU A 157 -2.80 11.36 0.12
C LEU A 157 -2.97 12.68 0.89
N THR A 158 -2.00 13.60 0.79
CA THR A 158 -2.17 14.94 1.36
C THR A 158 -3.25 15.72 0.62
N ALA A 159 -3.24 15.69 -0.71
CA ALA A 159 -4.28 16.34 -1.52
C ALA A 159 -5.68 15.73 -1.25
N PHE A 160 -5.77 14.39 -1.08
CA PHE A 160 -7.01 13.72 -0.70
C PHE A 160 -7.57 14.27 0.63
N VAL A 161 -6.71 14.39 1.64
CA VAL A 161 -7.10 14.93 2.95
C VAL A 161 -7.53 16.40 2.85
N SER A 162 -6.79 17.23 2.12
CA SER A 162 -7.05 18.67 2.01
C SER A 162 -8.30 19.02 1.19
N TYR A 163 -8.53 18.33 0.07
CA TYR A 163 -9.76 18.51 -0.72
C TYR A 163 -10.98 17.82 -0.11
N GLY A 164 -10.78 16.93 0.87
CA GLY A 164 -11.82 16.07 1.38
C GLY A 164 -12.83 16.77 2.29
N GLY A 165 -14.08 16.34 2.22
CA GLY A 165 -15.20 16.74 3.10
C GLY A 165 -16.23 15.61 3.21
N TRP A 166 -17.40 15.88 3.80
CA TRP A 166 -18.50 14.91 3.78
C TRP A 166 -19.37 15.07 2.54
N GLY A 167 -19.58 13.99 1.79
CA GLY A 167 -20.44 13.96 0.62
C GLY A 167 -19.73 14.40 -0.66
N ARG A 168 -20.38 14.16 -1.81
CA ARG A 168 -19.77 14.37 -3.14
C ARG A 168 -19.50 15.85 -3.47
N GLU A 169 -20.28 16.74 -2.86
CA GLU A 169 -20.21 18.20 -3.04
C GLU A 169 -19.17 18.86 -2.13
N ALA A 170 -18.42 18.07 -1.34
CA ALA A 170 -17.35 18.60 -0.53
C ALA A 170 -16.26 19.27 -1.37
N GLU A 171 -15.95 20.52 -1.03
CA GLU A 171 -14.92 21.33 -1.67
C GLU A 171 -13.93 21.84 -0.62
N GLY A 172 -12.93 21.01 -0.30
CA GLY A 172 -11.80 21.43 0.52
C GLY A 172 -10.83 22.32 -0.26
N SER A 173 -9.82 22.84 0.42
CA SER A 173 -8.79 23.70 -0.17
C SER A 173 -7.57 22.90 -0.65
N ALA A 174 -6.77 23.50 -1.51
CA ALA A 174 -5.50 22.91 -1.94
C ALA A 174 -4.58 22.66 -0.74
N PRO A 175 -3.79 21.57 -0.73
CA PRO A 175 -2.86 21.29 0.35
C PRO A 175 -1.79 22.37 0.45
N VAL A 176 -1.34 22.66 1.66
CA VAL A 176 -0.16 23.52 1.87
C VAL A 176 1.03 22.86 1.19
N THR A 177 1.61 23.54 0.20
CA THR A 177 2.67 22.99 -0.68
C THR A 177 3.82 22.39 0.11
N GLN A 178 4.25 23.06 1.19
CA GLN A 178 5.31 22.57 2.06
C GLN A 178 4.96 21.21 2.70
N PHE A 179 3.71 21.05 3.16
CA PHE A 179 3.25 19.79 3.77
C PHE A 179 3.18 18.67 2.72
N ALA A 180 2.70 18.97 1.51
CA ALA A 180 2.67 17.99 0.41
C ALA A 180 4.08 17.53 -0.01
N VAL A 181 5.06 18.45 -0.05
CA VAL A 181 6.47 18.11 -0.32
C VAL A 181 7.05 17.25 0.79
N LEU A 182 6.82 17.61 2.07
CA LEU A 182 7.28 16.81 3.20
C LEU A 182 6.64 15.41 3.20
N ALA A 183 5.36 15.30 2.85
CA ALA A 183 4.69 14.01 2.68
C ALA A 183 5.35 13.19 1.56
N ALA A 184 5.66 13.80 0.42
CA ALA A 184 6.37 13.10 -0.66
C ALA A 184 7.74 12.55 -0.20
N VAL A 185 8.52 13.36 0.55
CA VAL A 185 9.79 12.93 1.14
C VAL A 185 9.56 11.81 2.15
N LEU A 186 8.53 11.91 2.99
CA LEU A 186 8.16 10.84 3.92
C LEU A 186 7.85 9.54 3.18
N GLY A 187 7.13 9.60 2.04
CA GLY A 187 6.89 8.44 1.18
C GLY A 187 8.19 7.78 0.71
N VAL A 188 9.17 8.58 0.28
CA VAL A 188 10.52 8.05 -0.07
C VAL A 188 11.17 7.35 1.12
N LEU A 189 11.09 7.93 2.32
CA LEU A 189 11.69 7.34 3.51
C LEU A 189 10.98 6.04 3.94
N VAL A 190 9.65 6.00 3.83
CA VAL A 190 8.87 4.77 4.09
C VAL A 190 9.24 3.67 3.08
N HIS A 191 9.40 3.99 1.80
CA HIS A 191 9.93 3.04 0.80
C HIS A 191 11.26 2.43 1.24
N PHE A 192 12.18 3.26 1.72
CA PHE A 192 13.46 2.80 2.21
C PHE A 192 13.31 1.87 3.43
N LEU A 193 12.47 2.24 4.40
CA LEU A 193 12.23 1.42 5.59
C LEU A 193 11.60 0.07 5.25
N VAL A 194 10.63 0.05 4.34
CA VAL A 194 9.93 -1.17 3.91
C VAL A 194 10.85 -2.08 3.10
N ALA A 195 11.81 -1.52 2.35
CA ALA A 195 12.75 -2.32 1.56
C ALA A 195 13.91 -2.94 2.39
N LEU A 196 14.15 -2.48 3.62
CA LEU A 196 15.28 -2.94 4.44
C LEU A 196 15.28 -4.44 4.77
N PRO A 197 14.14 -5.07 5.16
CA PRO A 197 14.10 -6.49 5.48
C PRO A 197 14.48 -7.39 4.29
N ASP A 198 14.18 -6.94 3.07
CA ASP A 198 14.29 -7.76 1.87
C ASP A 198 15.59 -7.55 1.09
N LEU A 199 16.45 -6.61 1.50
CA LEU A 199 17.71 -6.28 0.82
C LEU A 199 18.59 -7.48 0.46
N VAL A 200 18.67 -8.49 1.35
CA VAL A 200 19.47 -9.70 1.10
C VAL A 200 18.86 -10.55 -0.01
N THR A 201 17.54 -10.73 0.03
CA THR A 201 16.78 -11.48 -0.97
C THR A 201 16.81 -10.75 -2.30
N ASP A 202 16.58 -9.44 -2.31
CA ASP A 202 16.60 -8.59 -3.51
C ASP A 202 17.97 -8.57 -4.19
N ASN A 203 19.05 -8.59 -3.42
CA ASN A 203 20.41 -8.65 -3.95
C ASN A 203 20.70 -9.97 -4.67
N ARG A 204 20.09 -11.08 -4.22
CA ARG A 204 20.20 -12.39 -4.90
C ARG A 204 19.34 -12.46 -6.15
N GLY A 205 18.27 -11.68 -6.21
CA GLY A 205 17.35 -11.58 -7.33
C GLY A 205 17.78 -10.60 -8.41
N THR A 206 16.81 -10.24 -9.26
CA THR A 206 16.97 -9.31 -10.39
C THR A 206 16.61 -7.87 -10.03
N VAL A 207 16.11 -7.63 -8.82
CA VAL A 207 15.62 -6.32 -8.36
C VAL A 207 16.79 -5.36 -8.14
N ARG A 208 16.71 -4.13 -8.67
CA ARG A 208 17.78 -3.12 -8.56
C ARG A 208 17.23 -1.76 -8.11
N HIS A 209 16.37 -1.80 -7.10
CA HIS A 209 15.75 -0.62 -6.48
C HIS A 209 16.78 0.30 -5.80
N LEU A 210 16.38 1.56 -5.60
CA LEU A 210 17.29 2.59 -5.07
C LEU A 210 17.81 2.28 -3.65
N PRO A 211 16.97 1.84 -2.67
CA PRO A 211 17.45 1.44 -1.36
C PRO A 211 18.57 0.39 -1.42
N LEU A 212 18.43 -0.66 -2.24
CA LEU A 212 19.48 -1.67 -2.42
C LEU A 212 20.77 -1.11 -3.00
N ARG A 213 20.69 -0.26 -4.02
CA ARG A 213 21.89 0.37 -4.61
C ARG A 213 22.65 1.21 -3.60
N ILE A 214 21.96 1.89 -2.70
CA ILE A 214 22.58 2.67 -1.63
C ILE A 214 23.14 1.74 -0.56
N ALA A 215 22.38 0.72 -0.13
CA ALA A 215 22.81 -0.26 0.86
C ALA A 215 24.07 -1.02 0.44
N LEU A 216 24.22 -1.35 -0.85
CA LEU A 216 25.42 -1.99 -1.38
C LEU A 216 26.67 -1.09 -1.30
N ARG A 217 26.50 0.24 -1.24
CA ARG A 217 27.61 1.20 -1.11
C ARG A 217 27.90 1.60 0.33
N THR A 218 26.87 1.76 1.16
CA THR A 218 26.99 2.32 2.50
C THR A 218 26.85 1.29 3.62
N GLY A 219 26.25 0.14 3.32
CA GLY A 219 25.85 -0.89 4.29
C GLY A 219 24.44 -0.68 4.84
N ALA A 220 23.69 -1.78 5.00
CA ALA A 220 22.32 -1.77 5.50
C ALA A 220 22.15 -1.08 6.88
N PRO A 221 23.04 -1.26 7.88
CA PRO A 221 22.90 -0.57 9.16
C PRO A 221 22.99 0.96 9.05
N LYS A 222 23.93 1.48 8.25
CA LYS A 222 24.06 2.93 8.03
C LYS A 222 22.85 3.49 7.31
N LEU A 223 22.34 2.75 6.31
CA LEU A 223 21.11 3.13 5.60
C LEU A 223 19.92 3.19 6.55
N PHE A 224 19.76 2.19 7.43
CA PHE A 224 18.68 2.18 8.42
C PHE A 224 18.74 3.39 9.35
N VAL A 225 19.90 3.64 9.97
CA VAL A 225 20.07 4.79 10.87
C VAL A 225 19.78 6.10 10.16
N ALA A 226 20.33 6.31 8.96
CA ALA A 226 20.09 7.51 8.18
C ALA A 226 18.60 7.68 7.84
N THR A 227 17.93 6.61 7.41
CA THR A 227 16.50 6.64 7.05
C THR A 227 15.64 6.96 8.27
N VAL A 228 15.91 6.36 9.43
CA VAL A 228 15.19 6.65 10.68
C VAL A 228 15.39 8.10 11.12
N VAL A 229 16.63 8.60 11.13
CA VAL A 229 16.94 9.99 11.53
C VAL A 229 16.23 10.98 10.60
N LEU A 230 16.29 10.76 9.29
CA LEU A 230 15.60 11.60 8.31
C LEU A 230 14.08 11.52 8.47
N THR A 231 13.53 10.34 8.77
CA THR A 231 12.08 10.16 9.01
C THR A 231 11.63 10.99 10.20
N VAL A 232 12.36 10.92 11.32
CA VAL A 232 12.06 11.72 12.52
C VAL A 232 12.16 13.22 12.20
N GLY A 233 13.19 13.64 11.46
CA GLY A 233 13.34 15.04 11.05
C GLY A 233 12.21 15.55 10.16
N VAL A 234 11.77 14.73 9.19
CA VAL A 234 10.63 15.07 8.31
C VAL A 234 9.32 15.13 9.09
N LEU A 235 9.08 14.18 10.01
CA LEU A 235 7.89 14.22 10.87
C LEU A 235 7.87 15.46 11.77
N ALA A 236 9.02 15.84 12.34
CA ALA A 236 9.14 17.08 13.12
C ALA A 236 8.85 18.32 12.26
N ALA A 237 9.36 18.36 11.02
CA ALA A 237 9.08 19.43 10.07
C ALA A 237 7.59 19.48 9.69
N MET A 238 6.93 18.33 9.51
CA MET A 238 5.50 18.27 9.21
C MET A 238 4.66 18.82 10.37
N VAL A 239 5.00 18.46 11.62
CA VAL A 239 4.34 19.02 12.81
C VAL A 239 4.56 20.53 12.89
N TRP A 240 5.78 21.00 12.67
CA TRP A 240 6.08 22.44 12.64
C TRP A 240 5.27 23.18 11.57
N THR A 241 5.22 22.65 10.35
CA THR A 241 4.40 23.21 9.26
C THR A 241 2.91 23.21 9.61
N ALA A 242 2.40 22.15 10.23
CA ALA A 242 0.99 22.09 10.64
C ALA A 242 0.64 23.17 11.69
N LEU A 243 1.53 23.40 12.66
CA LEU A 243 1.35 24.41 13.71
C LEU A 243 1.47 25.84 13.16
N THR A 244 2.40 26.09 12.25
CA THR A 244 2.67 27.43 11.69
C THR A 244 1.70 27.85 10.60
N ALA A 245 1.25 26.92 9.76
CA ALA A 245 0.27 27.18 8.71
C ALA A 245 -1.18 27.25 9.23
N GLY A 246 -1.40 27.02 10.54
CA GLY A 246 -2.75 27.03 11.14
C GLY A 246 -3.61 25.82 10.76
N ILE A 247 -3.00 24.72 10.29
CA ILE A 247 -3.70 23.48 9.91
C ILE A 247 -4.28 22.77 11.16
N ALA A 248 -3.69 23.00 12.34
CA ALA A 248 -4.08 22.37 13.60
C ALA A 248 -4.85 23.29 14.57
N ARG A 249 -5.55 24.33 14.06
CA ARG A 249 -6.36 25.25 14.87
C ARG A 249 -7.85 24.97 14.76
#